data_AF-A0A7S0ZN77-F1
#
_entry.id   AF-A0A7S0ZN77-F1
#
_cell.length_a   1.000
_cell.length_b   1.000
_cell.length_c   1.000
_cell.angle_alpha   90.00
_cell.angle_beta   90.00
_cell.angle_gamma   90.00
#
_symmetry.space_group_name_H-M   'P 1'
#
loop_
_entity.id
_entity.type
_entity.pdbx_description
1 polymer ?
#
loop_
_entity_poly.entity_id
_entity_poly.type
_entity_poly.pdbx_seq_one_letter_code
_entity_poly.pdbx_strand_id
1 'polypeptide(L)'
;PFWGEHKNASWSQFVGSLQLRLPLGGSEWEGIEENEFSVRVSETEMQVKFRTARSSTILEDLNGKFKRAVKARDCWFCLEADPGDRTGDYKALVVELAKKDEGTSWSE
;
A
#
# COMPACT_ATOMS: atom_id res chain seq x y z
N PRO A 1 -17.96 -4.52 -0.34
CA PRO A 1 -16.63 -3.87 -0.27
C PRO A 1 -16.77 -2.41 0.17
N PHE A 2 -16.05 -2.00 1.22
CA PHE A 2 -15.94 -0.58 1.58
C PHE A 2 -14.61 -0.06 1.06
N TRP A 3 -14.59 1.21 0.67
CA TRP A 3 -13.40 1.89 0.15
C TRP A 3 -13.32 3.30 0.74
N GLY A 4 -12.14 3.88 0.66
CA GLY A 4 -11.91 5.26 1.07
C GLY A 4 -10.52 5.72 0.69
N GLU A 5 -10.20 6.95 1.10
CA GLU A 5 -8.93 7.59 0.82
C GLU A 5 -8.29 8.07 2.12
N HIS A 6 -6.98 7.99 2.19
CA HIS A 6 -6.18 8.58 3.24
C HIS A 6 -4.94 9.22 2.60
N LYS A 7 -4.92 10.55 2.59
CA LYS A 7 -3.88 11.33 1.90
C LYS A 7 -3.79 10.92 0.42
N ASN A 8 -2.62 10.53 -0.09
CA ASN A 8 -2.44 10.08 -1.48
C ASN A 8 -2.76 8.59 -1.69
N ALA A 9 -3.04 7.83 -0.63
CA ALA A 9 -3.37 6.41 -0.74
C ALA A 9 -4.89 6.19 -0.77
N SER A 10 -5.34 5.28 -1.61
CA SER A 10 -6.69 4.72 -1.54
C SER A 10 -6.65 3.37 -0.83
N TRP A 11 -7.74 3.00 -0.20
CA TRP A 11 -7.88 1.70 0.45
C TRP A 11 -9.22 1.05 0.11
N SER A 12 -9.22 -0.27 0.07
CA SER A 12 -10.39 -1.10 -0.12
C SER A 12 -10.36 -2.27 0.85
N GLN A 13 -11.47 -2.56 1.51
CA GLN A 13 -11.57 -3.69 2.42
C GLN A 13 -12.47 -4.80 1.89
N PHE A 14 -12.01 -6.01 2.15
CA PHE A 14 -12.69 -7.27 1.90
C PHE A 14 -12.92 -8.02 3.22
N VAL A 15 -13.55 -9.18 3.15
CA VAL A 15 -13.84 -10.01 4.34
C VAL A 15 -12.54 -10.41 5.05
N GLY A 16 -11.53 -10.84 4.30
CA GLY A 16 -10.27 -11.33 4.85
C GLY A 16 -9.09 -10.35 4.79
N SER A 17 -9.22 -9.23 4.07
CA SER A 17 -8.07 -8.36 3.79
C SER A 17 -8.42 -6.88 3.66
N LEU A 18 -7.39 -6.05 3.72
CA LEU A 18 -7.40 -4.63 3.36
C LEU A 18 -6.34 -4.42 2.29
N GLN A 19 -6.74 -3.89 1.15
CA GLN A 19 -5.83 -3.47 0.10
C GLN A 19 -5.57 -1.97 0.22
N LEU A 20 -4.29 -1.59 0.23
CA LEU A 20 -3.82 -0.21 0.13
C LEU A 20 -3.23 0.00 -1.26
N ARG A 21 -3.55 1.11 -1.90
CA ARG A 21 -3.00 1.50 -3.20
C ARG A 21 -2.47 2.92 -3.12
N LEU A 22 -1.20 3.10 -3.47
CA LEU A 22 -0.56 4.41 -3.59
C LEU A 22 -0.13 4.62 -5.04
N PRO A 23 -0.79 5.51 -5.79
CA PRO A 23 -0.34 5.93 -7.12
C PRO A 23 1.09 6.51 -7.07
N LEU A 24 1.95 6.03 -7.94
CA LEU A 24 3.33 6.49 -8.13
C LEU A 24 3.42 7.22 -9.47
N GLY A 25 2.69 8.35 -9.56
CA GLY A 25 2.64 9.17 -10.76
C GLY A 25 3.80 10.16 -10.83
N GLY A 26 4.28 10.42 -12.04
CA GLY A 26 5.36 11.39 -12.31
C GLY A 26 6.64 10.75 -12.84
N SER A 27 7.46 11.56 -13.49
CA SER A 27 8.74 11.13 -14.09
C SER A 27 9.71 10.52 -13.06
N GLU A 28 9.53 10.81 -11.78
CA GLU A 28 10.34 10.24 -10.72
C GLU A 28 10.07 8.77 -10.44
N TRP A 29 8.98 8.21 -10.98
CA TRP A 29 8.64 6.79 -10.82
C TRP A 29 8.78 6.01 -12.13
N GLU A 30 9.33 6.64 -13.17
CA GLU A 30 9.58 5.96 -14.44
C GLU A 30 10.63 4.85 -14.27
N GLY A 31 10.34 3.67 -14.82
CA GLY A 31 11.26 2.53 -14.78
C GLY A 31 11.40 1.81 -13.43
N ILE A 32 10.60 2.17 -12.42
CA ILE A 32 10.74 1.59 -11.07
C ILE A 32 10.46 0.09 -11.04
N GLU A 33 11.20 -0.60 -10.16
CA GLU A 33 11.07 -2.02 -9.89
C GLU A 33 10.65 -2.29 -8.44
N GLU A 34 9.98 -3.42 -8.21
CA GLU A 34 9.49 -3.80 -6.88
C GLU A 34 10.63 -3.99 -5.86
N ASN A 35 11.80 -4.45 -6.33
CA ASN A 35 12.98 -4.69 -5.50
C ASN A 35 13.59 -3.40 -4.91
N GLU A 36 13.23 -2.23 -5.43
CA GLU A 36 13.66 -0.93 -4.94
C GLU A 36 12.88 -0.50 -3.68
N PHE A 37 11.80 -1.20 -3.36
CA PHE A 37 10.99 -0.95 -2.17
C PHE A 37 11.42 -1.86 -1.01
N SER A 38 11.28 -1.33 0.20
CA SER A 38 11.37 -2.07 1.45
C SER A 38 10.06 -1.88 2.20
N VAL A 39 9.14 -2.83 2.03
CA VAL A 39 7.88 -2.89 2.79
C VAL A 39 8.08 -3.85 3.97
N ARG A 40 7.91 -3.33 5.18
CA ARG A 40 7.96 -4.10 6.43
C ARG A 40 6.61 -4.01 7.10
N VAL A 41 5.98 -5.16 7.30
CA VAL A 41 4.71 -5.28 7.98
C VAL A 41 4.92 -6.06 9.27
N SER A 42 4.45 -5.50 10.37
CA SER A 42 4.27 -6.21 11.63
C SER A 42 2.79 -6.43 11.90
N GLU A 43 2.45 -7.06 13.02
CA GLU A 43 1.06 -7.28 13.38
C GLU A 43 0.28 -5.97 13.59
N THR A 44 0.94 -4.86 13.96
CA THR A 44 0.30 -3.62 14.38
C THR A 44 0.76 -2.37 13.64
N GLU A 45 1.73 -2.47 12.73
CA GLU A 45 2.23 -1.34 11.96
C GLU A 45 2.87 -1.74 10.64
N MET A 46 2.99 -0.76 9.75
CA MET A 46 3.70 -0.87 8.47
C MET A 46 4.71 0.26 8.29
N GLN A 47 5.82 -0.08 7.64
CA GLN A 47 6.80 0.86 7.12
C GLN A 47 7.17 0.52 5.68
N VAL A 48 7.05 1.50 4.80
CA VAL A 48 7.41 1.52 3.40
C VAL A 48 8.54 2.52 3.23
N LYS A 49 9.61 2.09 2.59
CA LYS A 49 10.77 2.92 2.24
C LYS A 49 11.24 2.61 0.84
N PHE A 50 11.81 3.62 0.18
CA PHE A 50 12.63 3.40 -1.00
C PHE A 50 14.05 3.03 -0.55
N ARG A 51 14.66 2.02 -1.16
CA ARG A 51 15.99 1.51 -0.78
C ARG A 51 17.11 2.40 -1.28
N THR A 52 16.92 3.07 -2.41
CA THR A 52 17.89 4.03 -2.92
C THR A 52 17.65 5.39 -2.24
N ALA A 53 18.66 6.26 -2.24
CA ALA A 53 18.65 7.54 -1.51
C ALA A 53 17.65 8.59 -2.04
N ARG A 54 16.65 8.16 -2.84
CA ARG A 54 15.56 9.01 -3.28
C ARG A 54 14.64 9.28 -2.10
N SER A 55 14.67 10.50 -1.61
CA SER A 55 13.67 10.98 -0.66
C SER A 55 12.37 11.16 -1.43
N SER A 56 11.37 10.33 -1.14
CA SER A 56 10.00 10.59 -1.56
C SER A 56 9.09 10.52 -0.35
N THR A 57 8.51 11.66 0.00
CA THR A 57 7.60 11.81 1.13
C THR A 57 6.27 11.11 0.90
N ILE A 58 5.91 10.81 -0.35
CA ILE A 58 4.63 10.15 -0.66
C ILE A 58 4.54 8.74 -0.07
N LEU A 59 5.66 8.04 0.08
CA LEU A 59 5.69 6.71 0.72
C LEU A 59 5.38 6.78 2.22
N GLU A 60 5.59 7.94 2.86
CA GLU A 60 5.26 8.14 4.27
C GLU A 60 3.75 8.09 4.53
N ASP A 61 2.92 8.24 3.48
CA ASP A 61 1.47 8.14 3.60
C ASP A 61 0.96 6.72 3.86
N LEU A 62 1.79 5.71 3.55
CA LEU A 62 1.54 4.32 3.89
C LEU A 62 2.09 3.95 5.29
N ASN A 63 2.93 4.79 5.89
CA ASN A 63 3.59 4.48 7.15
C ASN A 63 2.69 4.78 8.34
N GLY A 64 2.60 3.83 9.28
CA GLY A 64 1.85 4.07 10.51
C GLY A 64 1.41 2.80 11.23
N LYS A 65 0.68 3.02 12.32
CA LYS A 65 0.06 1.97 13.12
C LYS A 65 -1.31 1.63 12.56
N PHE A 66 -1.62 0.34 12.55
CA PHE A 66 -2.93 -0.16 12.20
C PHE A 66 -3.91 0.03 13.35
N LYS A 67 -5.17 0.33 13.03
CA LYS A 67 -6.26 0.34 14.01
C LYS A 67 -6.56 -1.05 14.58
N ARG A 68 -6.22 -2.10 13.82
CA ARG A 68 -6.48 -3.50 14.13
C ARG A 68 -5.32 -4.37 13.63
N ALA A 69 -5.18 -5.56 14.20
CA ALA A 69 -4.07 -6.44 13.90
C ALA A 69 -4.18 -7.13 12.52
N VAL A 70 -3.02 -7.43 11.93
CA VAL A 70 -2.89 -8.17 10.65
C VAL A 70 -2.08 -9.45 10.83
N LYS A 71 -2.28 -10.42 9.94
CA LYS A 71 -1.41 -11.61 9.82
C LYS A 71 -0.17 -11.22 9.00
N ALA A 72 0.85 -10.68 9.66
CA ALA A 72 2.02 -10.11 8.99
C ALA A 72 2.70 -11.06 7.97
N ARG A 73 2.68 -12.38 8.21
CA ARG A 73 3.26 -13.38 7.30
C ARG A 73 2.46 -13.59 6.01
N ASP A 74 1.19 -13.24 6.02
CA ASP A 74 0.27 -13.39 4.90
C ASP A 74 0.07 -12.06 4.15
N CYS A 75 0.71 -10.98 4.62
CA CYS A 75 0.72 -9.69 3.95
C CYS A 75 1.75 -9.70 2.83
N TRP A 76 1.44 -9.02 1.72
CA TRP A 76 2.33 -8.94 0.57
C TRP A 76 2.16 -7.58 -0.12
N PHE A 77 3.08 -7.25 -1.01
CA PHE A 77 3.01 -6.04 -1.82
C PHE A 77 3.47 -6.34 -3.25
N CYS A 78 3.06 -5.50 -4.19
CA CYS A 78 3.57 -5.51 -5.56
C CYS A 78 3.46 -4.13 -6.20
N LEU A 79 3.99 -4.01 -7.42
CA LEU A 79 3.67 -2.90 -8.31
C LEU A 79 2.63 -3.33 -9.34
N GLU A 80 1.57 -2.56 -9.50
CA GLU A 80 0.56 -2.73 -10.55
C GLU A 80 0.53 -1.52 -11.47
N ALA A 81 -0.08 -1.64 -12.64
CA ALA A 81 -0.44 -0.47 -13.43
C ALA A 81 -1.44 0.38 -12.64
N ASP A 82 -1.27 1.71 -12.67
CA ASP A 82 -2.23 2.61 -12.02
C ASP A 82 -3.53 2.64 -12.85
N PRO A 83 -4.67 2.20 -12.31
CA PRO A 83 -5.95 2.24 -13.04
C PRO A 83 -6.43 3.68 -13.31
N GLY A 84 -5.91 4.67 -12.59
CA GLY A 84 -6.18 6.09 -12.84
C GLY A 84 -5.39 6.68 -14.00
N ASP A 85 -4.32 6.01 -14.43
CA ASP A 85 -3.46 6.48 -15.51
C ASP A 85 -3.96 6.00 -16.88
N ARG A 86 -4.19 6.96 -17.77
CA ARG A 86 -4.66 6.70 -19.14
C ARG A 86 -3.52 6.41 -20.11
N THR A 87 -2.28 6.78 -19.78
CA THR A 87 -1.14 6.45 -20.63
C THR A 87 -0.67 5.02 -20.41
N GLY A 88 -0.90 4.49 -19.20
CA GLY A 88 -0.52 3.15 -18.80
C GLY A 88 0.95 3.06 -18.39
N ASP A 89 1.61 4.21 -18.23
CA ASP A 89 3.03 4.31 -17.89
C ASP A 89 3.23 4.35 -16.38
N TYR A 90 2.26 4.89 -15.63
CA TYR A 90 2.35 5.00 -14.19
C TYR A 90 1.95 3.71 -13.49
N LYS A 91 2.64 3.48 -12.37
CA LYS A 91 2.43 2.32 -11.51
C LYS A 91 1.77 2.76 -10.21
N ALA A 92 1.16 1.81 -9.51
CA ALA A 92 0.74 1.96 -8.14
C ALA A 92 1.48 0.95 -7.27
N LEU A 93 1.94 1.38 -6.10
CA LEU A 93 2.37 0.46 -5.04
C LEU A 93 1.12 -0.08 -4.35
N VAL A 94 0.93 -1.39 -4.44
CA VAL A 94 -0.20 -2.09 -3.83
C VAL A 94 0.31 -2.90 -2.65
N VAL A 95 -0.32 -2.74 -1.49
CA VAL A 95 -0.04 -3.55 -0.31
C VAL A 95 -1.32 -4.24 0.14
N GLU A 96 -1.29 -5.57 0.19
CA GLU A 96 -2.38 -6.39 0.71
C GLU A 96 -2.09 -6.76 2.16
N LEU A 97 -2.96 -6.31 3.06
CA LEU A 97 -2.90 -6.60 4.49
C LEU A 97 -3.94 -7.68 4.83
N ALA A 98 -3.48 -8.87 5.19
CA ALA A 98 -4.34 -9.96 5.65
C ALA A 98 -4.85 -9.66 7.05
N LYS A 99 -6.18 -9.54 7.23
CA LYS A 99 -6.78 -9.26 8.55
C LYS A 99 -6.52 -10.42 9.50
N LYS A 100 -6.21 -10.10 10.76
CA LYS A 100 -6.14 -11.13 11.82
C LYS A 100 -7.52 -11.68 12.15
N ASP A 101 -8.49 -10.77 12.34
CA ASP A 101 -9.89 -11.09 12.62
C ASP A 101 -10.74 -10.88 11.36
N GLU A 102 -10.93 -11.96 10.60
CA GLU A 102 -11.73 -11.96 9.37
C GLU A 102 -13.21 -11.65 9.65
N GLY A 103 -13.90 -11.03 8.69
CA GLY A 103 -15.32 -10.65 8.82
C GLY A 103 -15.55 -9.39 9.66
N THR A 104 -14.56 -8.91 10.40
CA THR A 104 -14.65 -7.62 11.09
C THR A 104 -14.32 -6.48 10.12
N SER A 105 -15.26 -5.56 9.97
CA SER A 105 -15.03 -4.33 9.20
C SER A 105 -13.99 -3.47 9.88
N TRP A 106 -13.04 -2.95 9.11
CA TRP A 106 -12.18 -1.87 9.54
C TRP A 106 -12.88 -0.55 9.19
N SER A 107 -14.08 -0.34 9.77
CA SER A 107 -14.72 0.98 9.80
C SER A 107 -14.09 1.82 10.91
N GLU A 108 -14.34 3.14 10.87
CA GLU A 108 -13.71 4.17 11.72
C GLU A 108 -13.40 3.76 13.16
#